data_AF-A0A932YVG2-F1
#
_entry.id   AF-A0A932YVG2-F1
#
_cell.length_a   1.000
_cell.length_b   1.000
_cell.length_c   1.000
_cell.angle_alpha   90.00
_cell.angle_beta   90.00
_cell.angle_gamma   90.00
#
_symmetry.space_group_name_H-M   'P 1'
#
loop_
_entity.id
_entity.type
_entity.pdbx_description
1 polymer ?
#
loop_
_entity_poly.entity_id
_entity_poly.type
_entity_poly.pdbx_seq_one_letter_code
_entity_poly.pdbx_strand_id
1 'polypeptide(L)'
;MADEAPRTEPLTPDADGPAPGDTGRPRPKPEPAIRTMRSDISEFLKKEKPSLISLLARQAQWDEYRPLRPVIQPWFLAGAGAFLLIAGLWLAWWFFSGGSNALQPTAPQTLGQPYFRFDATTEITISATPQAFRSAISSPAADPAGSLTRLAIRIRGNGGADATPDLPELLALAEARLPAALVESAAAEPQLFRYRARDGRGELGVAVEVRNPGRALESLLTAEPSLPGNLTFLFSGALPPSSLTPFEDITYRNISLRFLRAADGTGRDFGYLLFPAKRLIVMATSEEALDAIIDRLFAER
;
A
#
# COMPACT_ATOMS: atom_id res chain seq x y z
N MET A 1 11.04 -19.92 -62.07
CA MET A 1 10.36 -18.63 -61.79
C MET A 1 11.27 -17.87 -60.85
N ALA A 2 11.83 -16.77 -61.33
CA ALA A 2 12.89 -16.01 -60.68
C ALA A 2 12.30 -15.02 -59.66
N ASP A 3 12.79 -15.14 -58.43
CA ASP A 3 13.47 -14.10 -57.63
C ASP A 3 13.08 -12.63 -57.88
N GLU A 4 12.50 -11.98 -56.88
CA GLU A 4 12.50 -10.52 -56.77
C GLU A 4 12.57 -10.10 -55.28
N ALA A 5 13.78 -9.72 -54.86
CA ALA A 5 14.06 -9.19 -53.54
C ALA A 5 13.71 -7.68 -53.45
N PRO A 6 13.19 -7.20 -52.31
CA PRO A 6 12.85 -5.79 -52.13
C PRO A 6 14.10 -4.91 -51.95
N ARG A 7 14.16 -3.83 -52.73
CA ARG A 7 15.18 -2.77 -52.68
C ARG A 7 15.07 -1.95 -51.39
N THR A 8 16.14 -1.91 -50.61
CA THR A 8 16.37 -0.93 -49.55
C THR A 8 16.96 0.35 -50.15
N GLU A 9 16.22 1.45 -50.07
CA GLU A 9 16.75 2.79 -50.33
C GLU A 9 17.53 3.31 -49.11
N PRO A 10 18.72 3.92 -49.31
CA PRO A 10 19.49 4.51 -48.23
C PRO A 10 18.94 5.91 -47.89
N LEU A 11 18.62 6.13 -46.60
CA LEU A 11 18.40 7.48 -46.06
C LEU A 11 19.72 8.25 -46.05
N THR A 12 19.75 9.34 -46.80
CA THR A 12 20.77 10.40 -46.73
C THR A 12 20.71 11.14 -45.39
N PRO A 13 21.86 11.42 -44.74
CA PRO A 13 21.91 12.32 -43.61
C PRO A 13 21.94 13.77 -44.11
N ASP A 14 20.88 14.53 -43.82
CA ASP A 14 20.85 15.97 -44.11
C ASP A 14 21.78 16.74 -43.19
N ALA A 15 22.47 17.68 -43.83
CA ALA A 15 23.62 18.42 -43.35
C ALA A 15 23.29 19.48 -42.30
N ASP A 16 24.22 19.62 -41.37
CA ASP A 16 24.36 20.72 -40.42
C ASP A 16 24.35 22.10 -41.11
N GLY A 17 23.43 22.96 -40.69
CA GLY A 17 23.49 24.40 -40.93
C GLY A 17 23.63 25.15 -39.60
N PRO A 18 24.70 25.93 -39.37
CA PRO A 18 24.80 26.78 -38.19
C PRO A 18 23.92 28.04 -38.36
N ALA A 19 22.91 28.19 -37.51
CA ALA A 19 22.13 29.41 -37.41
C ALA A 19 22.93 30.50 -36.66
N PRO A 20 23.10 31.71 -37.22
CA PRO A 20 23.69 32.83 -36.50
C PRO A 20 22.58 33.67 -35.84
N GLY A 21 22.65 33.82 -34.52
CA GLY A 21 21.90 34.85 -33.79
C GLY A 21 21.19 34.38 -32.52
N ASP A 22 21.93 34.20 -31.43
CA ASP A 22 21.36 34.16 -30.07
C ASP A 22 22.15 35.13 -29.15
N THR A 23 21.98 36.43 -29.39
CA THR A 23 22.44 37.49 -28.47
C THR A 23 21.32 37.77 -27.46
N GLY A 24 21.18 36.95 -26.43
CA GLY A 24 20.13 37.22 -25.44
C GLY A 24 20.01 36.36 -24.20
N ARG A 25 20.99 35.51 -23.83
CA ARG A 25 20.86 34.72 -22.59
C ARG A 25 21.37 35.48 -21.36
N PRO A 26 20.52 35.71 -20.33
CA PRO A 26 20.94 36.30 -19.07
C PRO A 26 21.92 35.38 -18.34
N ARG A 27 22.99 35.97 -17.78
CA ARG A 27 24.01 35.24 -17.01
C ARG A 27 23.36 34.47 -15.85
N PRO A 28 23.77 33.22 -15.60
CA PRO A 28 23.24 32.43 -14.49
C PRO A 28 23.52 33.12 -13.16
N LYS A 29 22.48 33.24 -12.33
CA LYS A 29 22.62 33.70 -10.94
C LYS A 29 23.50 32.70 -10.18
N PRO A 30 24.46 33.15 -9.36
CA PRO A 30 25.30 32.27 -8.58
C PRO A 30 24.44 31.42 -7.65
N GLU A 31 24.63 30.10 -7.71
CA GLU A 31 23.94 29.14 -6.86
C GLU A 31 24.27 29.40 -5.38
N PRO A 32 23.30 29.21 -4.47
CA PRO A 32 23.50 29.44 -3.05
C PRO A 32 24.56 28.48 -2.51
N ALA A 33 25.62 29.04 -1.93
CA ALA A 33 26.69 28.27 -1.30
C ALA A 33 26.11 27.33 -0.24
N ILE A 34 26.42 26.04 -0.35
CA ILE A 34 25.99 25.00 0.59
C ILE A 34 26.45 25.38 2.00
N ARG A 35 25.48 25.68 2.88
CA ARG A 35 25.75 25.94 4.31
C ARG A 35 26.33 24.67 4.91
N THR A 36 27.58 24.73 5.35
CA THR A 36 28.22 23.64 6.08
C THR A 36 28.50 24.13 7.49
N MET A 37 28.50 23.22 8.46
CA MET A 37 28.87 23.53 9.85
C MET A 37 30.20 24.30 9.95
N ARG A 38 31.09 24.09 8.96
CA ARG A 38 32.37 24.78 8.83
C ARG A 38 32.25 26.25 8.44
N SER A 39 31.28 26.63 7.58
CA SER A 39 31.03 28.04 7.25
C SER A 39 30.47 28.79 8.46
N ASP A 40 29.53 28.17 9.19
CA ASP A 40 28.86 28.79 10.32
C ASP A 40 29.83 29.03 11.49
N ILE A 41 30.73 28.08 11.77
CA ILE A 41 31.78 28.26 12.78
C ILE A 41 32.75 29.38 12.37
N SER A 42 33.09 29.49 11.09
CA SER A 42 33.99 30.55 10.61
C SER A 42 33.36 31.94 10.65
N GLU A 43 32.05 32.03 10.41
CA GLU A 43 31.29 33.27 10.51
C GLU A 43 31.08 33.69 11.97
N PHE A 44 30.81 32.72 12.86
CA PHE A 44 30.69 32.95 14.30
C PHE A 44 32.01 33.45 14.91
N LEU A 45 33.15 32.83 14.57
CA LEU A 45 34.47 33.25 15.04
C LEU A 45 34.92 34.62 14.48
N LYS A 46 34.44 35.00 13.28
CA LYS A 46 34.69 36.33 12.73
C LYS A 46 33.87 37.42 13.43
N LYS A 47 32.63 37.09 13.82
CA LYS A 47 31.68 38.04 14.40
C LYS A 47 31.89 38.25 15.89
N GLU A 48 32.14 37.19 16.63
CA GLU A 48 32.46 37.22 18.05
C GLU A 48 33.95 36.95 18.20
N LYS A 49 34.81 37.97 18.17
CA LYS A 49 36.22 37.83 18.56
C LYS A 49 36.25 37.68 20.08
N PRO A 50 36.26 36.45 20.66
CA PRO A 50 36.21 36.30 22.10
C PRO A 50 37.61 36.67 22.58
N SER A 51 37.74 37.76 23.34
CA SER A 51 39.05 38.12 23.88
C SER A 51 39.48 36.99 24.82
N LEU A 52 40.71 36.49 24.67
CA LEU A 52 41.29 35.46 25.55
C LEU A 52 41.17 35.82 27.04
N ILE A 53 41.09 37.12 27.34
CA ILE A 53 40.88 37.68 28.68
C ILE A 53 39.48 37.31 29.22
N SER A 54 38.44 37.29 28.39
CA SER A 54 37.08 36.92 28.82
C SER A 54 36.94 35.43 29.15
N LEU A 55 37.70 34.55 28.48
CA LEU A 55 37.75 33.12 28.81
C LEU A 55 38.50 32.88 30.13
N LEU A 56 39.60 33.60 30.38
CA LEU A 56 40.33 33.53 31.65
C LEU A 56 39.52 34.11 32.83
N ALA A 57 38.78 35.21 32.62
CA ALA A 57 37.92 35.79 33.64
C ALA A 57 36.74 34.87 34.00
N ARG A 58 36.20 34.12 33.02
CA ARG A 58 35.12 33.17 33.25
C ARG A 58 35.58 31.92 33.99
N GLN A 59 36.85 31.52 33.82
CA GLN A 59 37.44 30.39 34.54
C GLN A 59 37.77 30.75 36.00
N ALA A 60 38.20 31.98 36.27
CA ALA A 60 38.42 32.47 37.64
C ALA A 60 37.12 32.57 38.47
N GLN A 61 35.96 32.80 37.84
CA GLN A 61 34.67 32.82 38.54
C GLN A 61 34.18 31.43 39.00
N TRP A 62 34.76 30.34 38.48
CA TRP A 62 34.33 28.98 38.86
C TRP A 62 35.03 28.47 40.13
N ASP A 63 36.18 29.03 40.50
CA ASP A 63 36.95 28.61 41.68
C ASP A 63 36.45 29.23 43.00
N GLU A 64 35.59 30.25 42.95
CA GLU A 64 35.05 30.93 44.15
C GLU A 64 33.65 30.44 44.57
N TYR A 65 33.07 29.49 43.82
CA TYR A 65 31.81 28.85 44.22
C TYR A 65 32.08 27.73 45.22
N ARG A 66 32.20 28.08 46.52
CA ARG A 66 31.99 27.11 47.60
C ARG A 66 30.49 26.77 47.61
N PRO A 67 30.06 25.55 47.23
CA PRO A 67 28.66 25.20 47.36
C PRO A 67 28.34 25.22 48.86
N LEU A 68 27.52 26.20 49.28
CA LEU A 68 26.83 26.16 50.56
C LEU A 68 26.10 24.81 50.60
N ARG A 69 26.55 23.87 51.43
CA ARG A 69 25.84 22.60 51.63
C ARG A 69 24.42 22.94 52.06
N PRO A 70 23.39 22.69 51.24
CA PRO A 70 22.03 22.92 51.69
C PRO A 70 21.79 21.97 52.85
N VAL A 71 21.48 22.52 54.03
CA VAL A 71 21.02 21.74 55.17
C VAL A 71 19.60 21.31 54.83
N ILE A 72 19.47 20.24 54.06
CA ILE A 72 18.16 19.65 53.74
C ILE A 72 17.65 19.03 55.03
N GLN A 73 16.69 19.69 55.68
CA GLN A 73 16.10 19.17 56.90
C GLN A 73 15.41 17.82 56.60
N PRO A 74 15.60 16.79 57.44
CA PRO A 74 15.18 15.41 57.15
C PRO A 74 13.66 15.26 56.94
N TRP A 75 12.85 16.16 57.51
CA TRP A 75 11.39 16.16 57.28
C TRP A 75 11.01 16.55 55.85
N PHE A 76 11.84 17.34 55.15
CA PHE A 76 11.59 17.71 53.75
C PHE A 76 11.82 16.52 52.81
N LEU A 77 12.85 15.71 53.07
CA LEU A 77 13.08 14.43 52.38
C LEU A 77 11.93 13.44 52.61
N ALA A 78 11.45 13.34 53.85
CA ALA A 78 10.29 12.49 54.17
C ALA A 78 9.01 12.96 53.45
N GLY A 79 8.77 14.28 53.43
CA GLY A 79 7.63 14.88 52.73
C GLY A 79 7.69 14.68 51.22
N ALA A 80 8.85 14.89 50.60
CA ALA A 80 9.06 14.66 49.17
C ALA A 80 8.86 13.19 48.78
N GLY A 81 9.33 12.25 49.61
CA GLY A 81 9.12 10.83 49.42
C GLY A 81 7.64 10.43 49.46
N ALA A 82 6.90 10.93 50.46
CA ALA A 82 5.46 10.67 50.57
C ALA A 82 4.67 11.24 49.39
N PHE A 83 5.03 12.44 48.93
CA PHE A 83 4.41 13.07 47.76
C PHE A 83 4.61 12.25 46.48
N LEU A 84 5.84 11.78 46.22
CA LEU A 84 6.14 10.94 45.06
C LEU A 84 5.37 9.61 45.08
N LEU A 85 5.21 9.02 46.27
CA LEU A 85 4.46 7.77 46.45
C LEU A 85 2.97 7.96 46.13
N ILE A 86 2.37 9.05 46.62
CA ILE A 86 0.97 9.41 46.33
C ILE A 86 0.79 9.71 44.83
N ALA A 87 1.70 10.47 44.23
CA ALA A 87 1.65 10.79 42.80
C ALA A 87 1.78 9.51 41.94
N GLY A 88 2.66 8.59 42.32
CA GLY A 88 2.82 7.29 41.64
C GLY A 88 1.57 6.41 41.75
N LEU A 89 0.97 6.33 42.95
CA LEU A 89 -0.28 5.60 43.16
C LEU A 89 -1.45 6.21 42.37
N TRP A 90 -1.53 7.54 42.31
CA TRP A 90 -2.55 8.23 41.54
C TRP A 90 -2.39 8.01 40.03
N LEU A 91 -1.15 8.05 39.52
CA LEU A 91 -0.85 7.76 38.12
C LEU A 91 -1.16 6.29 37.76
N ALA A 92 -0.80 5.35 38.64
CA ALA A 92 -1.14 3.94 38.46
C ALA A 92 -2.66 3.74 38.44
N TRP A 93 -3.37 4.34 39.40
CA TRP A 93 -4.83 4.27 39.43
C TRP A 93 -5.47 4.88 38.17
N TRP A 94 -4.99 6.03 37.69
CA TRP A 94 -5.46 6.65 36.45
C TRP A 94 -5.23 5.74 35.22
N PHE A 95 -4.06 5.11 35.13
CA PHE A 95 -3.73 4.19 34.04
C PHE A 95 -4.61 2.93 34.07
N PHE A 96 -4.88 2.37 35.25
CA PHE A 96 -5.71 1.16 35.40
C PHE A 96 -7.22 1.43 35.34
N SER A 97 -7.69 2.58 35.83
CA SER A 97 -9.12 2.95 35.80
C SER A 97 -9.56 3.46 34.43
N GLY A 98 -8.68 4.19 33.72
CA GLY A 98 -8.92 4.64 32.33
C GLY A 98 -8.93 3.52 31.29
N GLY A 99 -8.46 2.31 31.63
CA GLY A 99 -8.46 1.13 30.76
C GLY A 99 -9.83 0.45 30.61
N SER A 100 -10.82 0.84 31.42
CA SER A 100 -12.20 0.36 31.28
C SER A 100 -13.07 1.36 30.54
N ASN A 101 -12.64 1.76 29.34
CA ASN A 101 -13.60 2.21 28.34
C ASN A 101 -14.54 1.03 28.11
N ALA A 102 -15.67 1.02 28.84
CA ALA A 102 -16.80 0.17 28.52
C ALA A 102 -17.02 0.34 27.03
N LEU A 103 -16.69 -0.71 26.28
CA LEU A 103 -16.71 -0.70 24.82
C LEU A 103 -18.08 -0.15 24.43
N GLN A 104 -18.12 1.11 24.00
CA GLN A 104 -19.33 1.64 23.41
C GLN A 104 -19.63 0.64 22.30
N PRO A 105 -20.84 0.04 22.27
CA PRO A 105 -21.17 -0.93 21.24
C PRO A 105 -21.00 -0.20 19.90
N THR A 106 -19.86 -0.45 19.24
CA THR A 106 -19.54 0.14 17.96
C THR A 106 -20.70 -0.24 17.05
N ALA A 107 -21.40 0.77 16.53
CA ALA A 107 -22.54 0.55 15.66
C ALA A 107 -22.13 -0.48 14.58
N PRO A 108 -22.98 -1.47 14.29
CA PRO A 108 -22.63 -2.53 13.35
C PRO A 108 -22.17 -1.90 12.05
N GLN A 109 -20.91 -2.14 11.66
CA GLN A 109 -20.40 -1.62 10.39
C GLN A 109 -21.24 -2.22 9.27
N THR A 110 -21.88 -1.34 8.50
CA THR A 110 -22.63 -1.73 7.30
C THR A 110 -21.64 -2.18 6.25
N LEU A 111 -21.89 -3.33 5.64
CA LEU A 111 -21.10 -3.79 4.48
C LEU A 111 -21.09 -2.70 3.40
N GLY A 112 -19.89 -2.34 2.93
CA GLY A 112 -19.72 -1.39 1.84
C GLY A 112 -20.52 -1.80 0.59
N GLN A 113 -20.97 -0.81 -0.18
CA GLN A 113 -21.73 -1.08 -1.40
C GLN A 113 -20.86 -1.86 -2.41
N PRO A 114 -21.42 -2.89 -3.06
CA PRO A 114 -20.66 -3.67 -4.04
C PRO A 114 -20.27 -2.80 -5.25
N TYR A 115 -19.07 -3.00 -5.81
CA TYR A 115 -18.58 -2.24 -6.97
C TYR A 115 -19.33 -2.59 -8.27
N PHE A 116 -19.89 -3.80 -8.31
CA PHE A 116 -20.72 -4.35 -9.37
C PHE A 116 -21.69 -5.39 -8.79
N ARG A 117 -22.74 -5.72 -9.52
CA ARG A 117 -23.79 -6.64 -9.09
C ARG A 117 -23.24 -8.04 -8.83
N PHE A 118 -23.68 -8.63 -7.73
CA PHE A 118 -23.43 -10.03 -7.41
C PHE A 118 -24.73 -10.82 -7.44
N ASP A 119 -24.62 -12.12 -7.72
CA ASP A 119 -25.76 -13.03 -7.68
C ASP A 119 -26.07 -13.45 -6.24
N ALA A 120 -25.03 -13.57 -5.41
CA ALA A 120 -25.12 -13.86 -3.99
C ALA A 120 -24.04 -13.11 -3.19
N THR A 121 -24.26 -12.93 -1.89
CA THR A 121 -23.25 -12.46 -0.94
C THR A 121 -23.14 -13.44 0.21
N THR A 122 -21.93 -13.93 0.44
CA THR A 122 -21.61 -14.85 1.53
C THR A 122 -20.78 -14.09 2.56
N GLU A 123 -21.36 -13.88 3.74
CA GLU A 123 -20.66 -13.30 4.88
C GLU A 123 -19.84 -14.37 5.60
N ILE A 124 -18.55 -14.10 5.80
CA ILE A 124 -17.63 -15.01 6.45
C ILE A 124 -16.94 -14.27 7.59
N THR A 125 -17.22 -14.68 8.83
CA THR A 125 -16.53 -14.14 10.01
C THR A 125 -15.36 -15.03 10.39
N ILE A 126 -14.15 -14.48 10.37
CA ILE A 126 -12.90 -15.20 10.65
C ILE A 126 -12.15 -14.57 11.81
N SER A 127 -11.30 -15.36 12.47
CA SER A 127 -10.25 -14.81 13.33
C SER A 127 -9.21 -14.07 12.47
N ALA A 128 -8.53 -13.07 13.04
CA ALA A 128 -7.45 -12.31 12.39
C ALA A 128 -6.17 -13.15 12.20
N THR A 129 -6.27 -14.35 11.63
CA THR A 129 -5.15 -15.25 11.39
C THR A 129 -5.11 -15.71 9.93
N PRO A 130 -3.91 -15.82 9.31
CA PRO A 130 -3.79 -16.27 7.92
C PRO A 130 -4.39 -17.66 7.66
N GLN A 131 -4.29 -18.56 8.64
CA GLN A 131 -4.86 -19.91 8.53
C GLN A 131 -6.40 -19.87 8.46
N ALA A 132 -7.06 -19.04 9.29
CA ALA A 132 -8.52 -18.90 9.26
C ALA A 132 -8.98 -18.30 7.93
N PHE A 133 -8.25 -17.30 7.41
CA PHE A 133 -8.50 -16.72 6.10
C PHE A 133 -8.41 -17.76 4.97
N ARG A 134 -7.31 -18.53 4.90
CA ARG A 134 -7.15 -19.60 3.91
C ARG A 134 -8.26 -20.65 3.98
N SER A 135 -8.64 -21.10 5.17
CA SER A 135 -9.72 -22.07 5.34
C SER A 135 -11.08 -21.53 4.88
N ALA A 136 -11.34 -20.25 5.11
CA ALA A 136 -12.58 -19.61 4.67
C ALA A 136 -12.71 -19.51 3.15
N ILE A 137 -11.66 -19.05 2.46
CA ILE A 137 -11.70 -18.84 1.00
C ILE A 137 -11.64 -20.16 0.21
N SER A 138 -11.04 -21.22 0.77
CA SER A 138 -10.95 -22.53 0.13
C SER A 138 -12.22 -23.39 0.27
N SER A 139 -13.25 -22.89 0.96
CA SER A 139 -14.53 -23.61 1.08
C SER A 139 -15.13 -23.82 -0.32
N PRO A 140 -15.52 -25.04 -0.71
CA PRO A 140 -16.16 -25.24 -2.01
C PRO A 140 -17.51 -24.50 -2.03
N ALA A 141 -17.77 -23.76 -3.11
CA ALA A 141 -19.08 -23.14 -3.32
C ALA A 141 -20.05 -24.16 -3.92
N ALA A 142 -21.29 -24.15 -3.41
CA ALA A 142 -22.43 -24.85 -4.02
C ALA A 142 -23.14 -24.00 -5.09
N ASP A 143 -22.52 -22.89 -5.50
CA ASP A 143 -23.12 -21.92 -6.41
C ASP A 143 -23.27 -22.49 -7.84
N PRO A 144 -24.29 -22.07 -8.59
CA PRO A 144 -24.52 -22.53 -9.95
C PRO A 144 -23.42 -22.04 -10.91
N ALA A 145 -23.17 -22.77 -11.99
CA ALA A 145 -22.21 -22.33 -13.01
C ALA A 145 -22.57 -20.95 -13.58
N GLY A 146 -21.56 -20.08 -13.76
CA GLY A 146 -21.69 -18.69 -14.19
C GLY A 146 -22.01 -17.69 -13.07
N SER A 147 -22.23 -18.15 -11.83
CA SER A 147 -22.55 -17.26 -10.71
C SER A 147 -21.33 -16.48 -10.24
N LEU A 148 -21.56 -15.24 -9.82
CA LEU A 148 -20.60 -14.39 -9.14
C LEU A 148 -21.05 -14.11 -7.71
N THR A 149 -20.31 -14.65 -6.74
CA THR A 149 -20.62 -14.56 -5.32
C THR A 149 -19.64 -13.63 -4.63
N ARG A 150 -20.14 -12.61 -3.94
CA ARG A 150 -19.32 -11.72 -3.10
C ARG A 150 -18.91 -12.46 -1.84
N LEU A 151 -17.62 -12.40 -1.49
CA LEU A 151 -17.10 -12.92 -0.23
C LEU A 151 -16.92 -11.76 0.75
N ALA A 152 -17.91 -11.56 1.61
CA ALA A 152 -17.93 -10.51 2.62
C ALA A 152 -17.16 -10.95 3.87
N ILE A 153 -15.84 -10.73 3.86
CA ILE A 153 -14.97 -11.09 4.98
C ILE A 153 -15.15 -10.10 6.14
N ARG A 154 -15.35 -10.65 7.34
CA ARG A 154 -15.39 -9.92 8.61
C ARG A 154 -14.36 -10.50 9.56
N ILE A 155 -13.53 -9.64 10.15
CA ILE A 155 -12.56 -10.04 11.17
C ILE A 155 -13.25 -9.92 12.53
N ARG A 156 -13.21 -11.00 13.31
CA ARG A 156 -13.69 -11.02 14.68
C ARG A 156 -12.83 -10.13 15.57
N GLY A 157 -13.42 -9.07 16.11
CA GLY A 157 -12.76 -8.20 17.07
C GLY A 157 -12.59 -8.86 18.45
N ASN A 158 -11.45 -8.63 19.12
CA ASN A 158 -11.26 -9.03 20.51
C ASN A 158 -12.05 -8.08 21.44
N GLY A 159 -13.35 -8.35 21.61
CA GLY A 159 -14.26 -7.53 22.42
C GLY A 159 -14.88 -6.33 21.69
N GLY A 160 -14.61 -6.15 20.39
CA GLY A 160 -15.22 -5.12 19.55
C GLY A 160 -16.21 -5.68 18.53
N ALA A 161 -16.86 -4.80 17.77
CA ALA A 161 -17.66 -5.19 16.61
C ALA A 161 -16.76 -5.81 15.52
N ASP A 162 -17.32 -6.77 14.78
CA ASP A 162 -16.64 -7.33 13.61
C ASP A 162 -16.41 -6.23 12.56
N ALA A 163 -15.20 -6.19 12.00
CA ALA A 163 -14.78 -5.17 11.04
C ALA A 163 -14.46 -5.80 9.68
N THR A 164 -14.69 -5.05 8.60
CA THR A 164 -14.22 -5.44 7.26
C THR A 164 -12.74 -5.08 7.11
N PRO A 165 -11.87 -6.01 6.67
CA PRO A 165 -10.46 -5.71 6.49
C PRO A 165 -10.26 -4.64 5.42
N ASP A 166 -9.36 -3.71 5.68
CA ASP A 166 -8.84 -2.86 4.62
C ASP A 166 -7.89 -3.63 3.67
N LEU A 167 -7.40 -3.01 2.59
CA LEU A 167 -6.51 -3.69 1.66
C LEU A 167 -5.20 -4.16 2.33
N PRO A 168 -4.44 -3.33 3.07
CA PRO A 168 -3.27 -3.80 3.82
C PRO A 168 -3.54 -4.99 4.76
N GLU A 169 -4.63 -4.95 5.52
CA GLU A 169 -5.04 -6.02 6.42
C GLU A 169 -5.40 -7.29 5.64
N LEU A 170 -6.13 -7.16 4.54
CA LEU A 170 -6.47 -8.29 3.67
C LEU A 170 -5.20 -8.94 3.10
N LEU A 171 -4.26 -8.14 2.61
CA LEU A 171 -2.99 -8.65 2.08
C LEU A 171 -2.17 -9.34 3.18
N ALA A 172 -2.15 -8.79 4.39
CA ALA A 172 -1.48 -9.42 5.53
C ALA A 172 -2.12 -10.77 5.90
N LEU A 173 -3.45 -10.85 5.94
CA LEU A 173 -4.18 -12.10 6.17
C LEU A 173 -3.95 -13.12 5.06
N ALA A 174 -3.86 -12.66 3.81
CA ALA A 174 -3.61 -13.51 2.65
C ALA A 174 -2.13 -13.91 2.49
N GLU A 175 -1.23 -13.38 3.34
CA GLU A 175 0.22 -13.46 3.16
C GLU A 175 0.67 -13.00 1.76
N ALA A 176 -0.08 -12.06 1.20
CA ALA A 176 0.08 -11.53 -0.15
C ALA A 176 0.92 -10.25 -0.16
N ARG A 177 1.55 -9.93 -1.30
CA ARG A 177 2.45 -8.78 -1.43
C ARG A 177 2.16 -7.98 -2.70
N LEU A 178 1.49 -6.84 -2.56
CA LEU A 178 1.37 -5.89 -3.67
C LEU A 178 2.45 -4.82 -3.60
N PRO A 179 2.84 -4.22 -4.75
CA PRO A 179 3.72 -3.06 -4.74
C PRO A 179 3.15 -1.93 -3.87
N ALA A 180 4.01 -1.27 -3.09
CA ALA A 180 3.57 -0.20 -2.19
C ALA A 180 2.81 0.91 -2.92
N ALA A 181 3.24 1.29 -4.13
CA ALA A 181 2.56 2.30 -4.95
C ALA A 181 1.13 1.90 -5.34
N LEU A 182 0.85 0.60 -5.55
CA LEU A 182 -0.49 0.09 -5.80
C LEU A 182 -1.35 0.14 -4.53
N VAL A 183 -0.80 -0.27 -3.39
CA VAL A 183 -1.51 -0.23 -2.10
C VAL A 183 -1.83 1.21 -1.68
N GLU A 184 -0.89 2.15 -1.85
CA GLU A 184 -1.08 3.58 -1.57
C GLU A 184 -2.12 4.24 -2.49
N SER A 185 -2.26 3.74 -3.71
CA SER A 185 -3.22 4.26 -4.69
C SER A 185 -4.59 3.62 -4.59
N ALA A 186 -4.76 2.55 -3.81
CA ALA A 186 -6.03 1.88 -3.57
C ALA A 186 -6.92 2.63 -2.57
N ALA A 187 -8.23 2.44 -2.71
CA ALA A 187 -9.22 2.73 -1.68
C ALA A 187 -9.12 1.69 -0.55
N ALA A 188 -9.78 1.98 0.57
CA ALA A 188 -9.63 1.18 1.77
C ALA A 188 -10.25 -0.22 1.66
N GLU A 189 -11.38 -0.38 0.96
CA GLU A 189 -12.20 -1.59 1.05
C GLU A 189 -12.06 -2.50 -0.18
N PRO A 190 -11.21 -3.54 -0.14
CA PRO A 190 -11.16 -4.55 -1.20
C PRO A 190 -12.44 -5.41 -1.20
N GLN A 191 -12.88 -5.83 -2.37
CA GLN A 191 -13.99 -6.76 -2.54
C GLN A 191 -13.48 -8.08 -3.10
N LEU A 192 -13.49 -9.10 -2.25
CA LEU A 192 -13.26 -10.47 -2.68
C LEU A 192 -14.52 -11.04 -3.32
N PHE A 193 -14.31 -11.84 -4.36
CA PHE A 193 -15.38 -12.54 -5.02
C PHE A 193 -14.94 -13.92 -5.45
N ARG A 194 -15.95 -14.74 -5.74
CA ARG A 194 -15.80 -16.08 -6.30
C ARG A 194 -16.66 -16.16 -7.54
N TYR A 195 -16.04 -16.59 -8.63
CA TYR A 195 -16.73 -16.94 -9.86
C TYR A 195 -16.80 -18.47 -9.96
N ARG A 196 -17.95 -18.99 -10.38
CA ARG A 196 -18.12 -20.41 -10.67
C ARG A 196 -18.02 -20.61 -12.17
N ALA A 197 -16.88 -21.08 -12.67
CA ALA A 197 -16.69 -21.34 -14.09
C ALA A 197 -17.66 -22.42 -14.61
N ARG A 198 -17.85 -22.48 -15.93
CA ARG A 198 -18.74 -23.46 -16.58
C ARG A 198 -18.34 -24.91 -16.35
N ASP A 199 -17.05 -25.16 -16.18
CA ASP A 199 -16.49 -26.47 -15.85
C ASP A 199 -16.66 -26.86 -14.36
N GLY A 200 -17.27 -25.97 -13.57
CA GLY A 200 -17.50 -26.18 -12.14
C GLY A 200 -16.27 -25.88 -11.27
N ARG A 201 -15.23 -25.23 -11.77
CA ARG A 201 -14.15 -24.70 -10.93
C ARG A 201 -14.59 -23.42 -10.22
N GLY A 202 -14.08 -23.24 -9.00
CA GLY A 202 -14.26 -22.01 -8.23
C GLY A 202 -13.03 -21.14 -8.40
N GLU A 203 -13.20 -19.95 -8.94
CA GLU A 203 -12.13 -19.01 -9.26
C GLU A 203 -12.27 -17.81 -8.35
N LEU A 204 -11.19 -17.42 -7.69
CA LEU A 204 -11.21 -16.25 -6.82
C LEU A 204 -10.74 -15.02 -7.58
N GLY A 205 -11.26 -13.89 -7.15
CA GLY A 205 -10.73 -12.62 -7.57
C GLY A 205 -10.93 -11.55 -6.51
N VAL A 206 -10.28 -10.42 -6.77
CA VAL A 206 -10.33 -9.24 -5.92
C VAL A 206 -10.56 -8.01 -6.78
N ALA A 207 -11.47 -7.15 -6.33
CA ALA A 207 -11.75 -5.87 -6.92
C ALA A 207 -11.40 -4.76 -5.93
N VAL A 208 -10.71 -3.73 -6.39
CA VAL A 208 -10.21 -2.62 -5.56
C VAL A 208 -10.41 -1.32 -6.30
N GLU A 209 -11.13 -0.37 -5.70
CA GLU A 209 -11.19 0.99 -6.24
C GLU A 209 -9.83 1.67 -6.07
N VAL A 210 -9.41 2.49 -7.03
CA VAL A 210 -8.15 3.23 -7.00
C VAL A 210 -8.37 4.73 -7.10
N ARG A 211 -7.65 5.48 -6.26
CA ARG A 211 -7.63 6.94 -6.23
C ARG A 211 -6.84 7.52 -7.41
N ASN A 212 -5.74 6.86 -7.79
CA ASN A 212 -4.88 7.26 -8.91
C ASN A 212 -4.70 6.09 -9.89
N PRO A 213 -5.57 5.96 -10.91
CA PRO A 213 -5.53 4.82 -11.82
C PRO A 213 -4.26 4.74 -12.66
N GLY A 214 -3.66 5.88 -13.02
CA GLY A 214 -2.41 5.90 -13.80
C GLY A 214 -1.24 5.32 -13.00
N ARG A 215 -1.04 5.79 -11.76
CA ARG A 215 0.01 5.28 -10.87
C ARG A 215 -0.23 3.80 -10.49
N ALA A 216 -1.48 3.42 -10.29
CA ALA A 216 -1.84 2.03 -10.00
C ALA A 216 -1.52 1.10 -11.19
N LEU A 217 -1.85 1.52 -12.41
CA LEU A 217 -1.55 0.77 -13.63
C LEU A 217 -0.05 0.62 -13.87
N GLU A 218 0.71 1.72 -13.79
CA GLU A 218 2.17 1.70 -13.92
C GLU A 218 2.81 0.75 -12.89
N SER A 219 2.31 0.79 -11.66
CA SER A 219 2.75 -0.10 -10.59
C SER A 219 2.40 -1.57 -10.84
N LEU A 220 1.25 -1.86 -11.47
CA LEU A 220 0.86 -3.21 -11.87
C LEU A 220 1.76 -3.74 -12.98
N LEU A 221 1.96 -2.94 -14.04
CA LEU A 221 2.81 -3.29 -15.18
C LEU A 221 4.24 -3.64 -14.74
N THR A 222 4.80 -2.84 -13.83
CA THR A 222 6.14 -3.10 -13.28
C THR A 222 6.21 -4.38 -12.44
N ALA A 223 5.09 -4.77 -11.82
CA ALA A 223 5.01 -5.90 -10.92
C ALA A 223 4.59 -7.22 -11.58
N GLU A 224 4.20 -7.19 -12.86
CA GLU A 224 3.66 -8.33 -13.61
C GLU A 224 4.41 -9.66 -13.36
N PRO A 225 5.75 -9.73 -13.46
CA PRO A 225 6.46 -11.00 -13.26
C PRO A 225 6.27 -11.62 -11.87
N SER A 226 5.93 -10.80 -10.88
CA SER A 226 5.76 -11.22 -9.48
C SER A 226 4.31 -11.36 -9.04
N LEU A 227 3.34 -10.82 -9.80
CA LEU A 227 1.93 -10.75 -9.38
C LEU A 227 1.32 -12.12 -9.06
N PRO A 228 1.42 -13.16 -9.92
CA PRO A 228 0.81 -14.47 -9.62
C PRO A 228 1.38 -15.11 -8.34
N GLY A 229 2.70 -15.00 -8.14
CA GLY A 229 3.39 -15.52 -6.94
C GLY A 229 3.07 -14.73 -5.68
N ASN A 230 2.83 -13.44 -5.80
CA ASN A 230 2.47 -12.57 -4.69
C ASN A 230 0.98 -12.64 -4.31
N LEU A 231 0.13 -13.17 -5.19
CA LEU A 231 -1.32 -13.31 -5.02
C LEU A 231 -1.75 -14.78 -5.00
N THR A 232 -0.91 -15.65 -4.44
CA THR A 232 -1.13 -17.11 -4.37
C THR A 232 -2.46 -17.51 -3.73
N PHE A 233 -3.00 -16.68 -2.83
CA PHE A 233 -4.30 -16.93 -2.20
C PHE A 233 -5.46 -16.99 -3.21
N LEU A 234 -5.37 -16.31 -4.36
CA LEU A 234 -6.40 -16.34 -5.40
C LEU A 234 -6.52 -17.73 -6.05
N PHE A 235 -5.46 -18.55 -5.99
CA PHE A 235 -5.43 -19.87 -6.60
C PHE A 235 -6.00 -20.96 -5.68
N SER A 236 -6.62 -20.61 -4.55
CA SER A 236 -7.28 -21.57 -3.64
C SER A 236 -6.38 -22.76 -3.23
N GLY A 237 -5.09 -22.50 -3.02
CA GLY A 237 -4.09 -23.51 -2.67
C GLY A 237 -3.42 -24.22 -3.86
N ALA A 238 -3.86 -23.95 -5.09
CA ALA A 238 -3.14 -24.37 -6.28
C ALA A 238 -1.88 -23.53 -6.50
N LEU A 239 -0.91 -24.09 -7.21
CA LEU A 239 0.30 -23.36 -7.62
C LEU A 239 -0.06 -22.36 -8.73
N PRO A 240 0.39 -21.10 -8.64
CA PRO A 240 0.19 -20.10 -9.68
C PRO A 240 0.95 -20.50 -10.96
N PRO A 241 0.55 -19.95 -12.13
CA PRO A 241 1.27 -20.16 -13.38
C PRO A 241 2.70 -19.64 -13.26
N SER A 242 3.65 -20.31 -13.93
CA SER A 242 5.05 -19.88 -13.94
C SER A 242 5.17 -18.55 -14.70
N SER A 243 5.98 -17.63 -14.18
CA SER A 243 6.20 -16.30 -14.78
C SER A 243 7.08 -16.32 -16.03
N LEU A 244 7.29 -17.50 -16.64
CA LEU A 244 8.11 -17.64 -17.85
C LEU A 244 7.35 -17.19 -19.10
N THR A 245 6.01 -17.26 -19.06
CA THR A 245 5.17 -16.71 -20.12
C THR A 245 4.96 -15.20 -19.87
N PRO A 246 5.05 -14.35 -20.91
CA PRO A 246 4.72 -12.93 -20.76
C PRO A 246 3.21 -12.73 -20.61
N PHE A 247 2.81 -11.59 -20.05
CA PHE A 247 1.42 -11.16 -20.08
C PHE A 247 1.02 -10.76 -21.52
N GLU A 248 -0.14 -11.26 -21.95
CA GLU A 248 -0.77 -10.95 -23.22
C GLU A 248 -1.78 -9.80 -23.05
N ASP A 249 -1.83 -8.91 -24.03
CA ASP A 249 -2.87 -7.89 -24.13
C ASP A 249 -4.07 -8.46 -24.89
N ILE A 250 -5.21 -8.55 -24.21
CA ILE A 250 -6.48 -8.99 -24.77
C ILE A 250 -7.47 -7.82 -24.70
N THR A 251 -8.43 -7.77 -25.61
CA THR A 251 -9.48 -6.74 -25.60
C THR A 251 -10.85 -7.41 -25.58
N TYR A 252 -11.66 -7.06 -24.58
CA TYR A 252 -13.05 -7.52 -24.46
C TYR A 252 -13.96 -6.32 -24.26
N ARG A 253 -14.97 -6.15 -25.13
CA ARG A 253 -15.89 -4.98 -25.14
C ARG A 253 -15.17 -3.62 -25.05
N ASN A 254 -14.09 -3.45 -25.81
CA ASN A 254 -13.24 -2.25 -25.80
C ASN A 254 -12.57 -1.95 -24.44
N ILE A 255 -12.47 -2.94 -23.56
CA ILE A 255 -11.67 -2.89 -22.34
C ILE A 255 -10.43 -3.75 -22.56
N SER A 256 -9.26 -3.15 -22.38
CA SER A 256 -8.00 -3.87 -22.40
C SER A 256 -7.81 -4.62 -21.08
N LEU A 257 -7.49 -5.91 -21.19
CA LEU A 257 -7.18 -6.78 -20.07
C LEU A 257 -5.81 -7.43 -20.32
N ARG A 258 -5.01 -7.56 -19.26
CA ARG A 258 -3.70 -8.20 -19.31
C ARG A 258 -3.78 -9.56 -18.67
N PHE A 259 -3.31 -10.56 -19.40
CA PHE A 259 -3.59 -11.95 -19.06
C PHE A 259 -2.36 -12.83 -19.19
N LEU A 260 -2.12 -13.67 -18.19
CA LEU A 260 -1.06 -14.65 -18.13
C LEU A 260 -1.70 -16.04 -18.24
N ARG A 261 -1.49 -16.69 -19.38
CA ARG A 261 -1.97 -18.06 -19.61
C ARG A 261 -1.01 -19.08 -19.00
N ALA A 262 -1.56 -20.08 -18.33
CA ALA A 262 -0.79 -21.20 -17.80
C ALA A 262 -0.28 -22.08 -18.96
N ALA A 263 1.04 -22.28 -19.04
CA ALA A 263 1.65 -23.08 -20.11
C ALA A 263 1.24 -24.55 -20.10
N ASP A 264 0.78 -25.06 -18.95
CA ASP A 264 0.38 -26.46 -18.75
C ASP A 264 -1.09 -26.75 -19.11
N GLY A 265 -1.85 -25.73 -19.52
CA GLY A 265 -3.27 -25.89 -19.85
C GLY A 265 -4.15 -26.27 -18.66
N THR A 266 -3.66 -26.11 -17.42
CA THR A 266 -4.45 -26.43 -16.20
C THR A 266 -5.60 -25.45 -15.94
N GLY A 267 -5.75 -24.44 -16.80
CA GLY A 267 -6.71 -23.35 -16.66
C GLY A 267 -6.46 -22.51 -15.40
N ARG A 268 -5.21 -22.48 -14.91
CA ARG A 268 -4.78 -21.65 -13.78
C ARG A 268 -4.20 -20.35 -14.30
N ASP A 269 -5.02 -19.64 -15.03
CA ASP A 269 -4.59 -18.40 -15.62
C ASP A 269 -4.62 -17.29 -14.57
N PHE A 270 -4.05 -16.14 -14.90
CA PHE A 270 -4.12 -14.96 -14.06
C PHE A 270 -4.30 -13.73 -14.92
N GLY A 271 -5.28 -12.91 -14.60
CA GLY A 271 -5.55 -11.71 -15.36
C GLY A 271 -5.92 -10.54 -14.48
N TYR A 272 -5.72 -9.36 -15.03
CA TYR A 272 -6.22 -8.14 -14.42
C TYR A 272 -6.70 -7.14 -15.47
N LEU A 273 -7.57 -6.24 -15.03
CA LEU A 273 -8.02 -5.10 -15.81
C LEU A 273 -8.12 -3.85 -14.94
N LEU A 274 -8.01 -2.69 -15.58
CA LEU A 274 -8.36 -1.41 -15.02
C LEU A 274 -9.62 -0.91 -15.76
N PHE A 275 -10.70 -0.68 -15.02
CA PHE A 275 -11.94 -0.09 -15.54
C PHE A 275 -11.96 1.42 -15.22
N PRO A 276 -11.64 2.31 -16.18
CA PRO A 276 -11.36 3.71 -15.87
C PRO A 276 -12.58 4.48 -15.35
N ALA A 277 -13.78 4.14 -15.85
CA ALA A 277 -15.00 4.88 -15.52
C ALA A 277 -15.38 4.79 -14.03
N LYS A 278 -15.09 3.65 -13.37
CA LYS A 278 -15.28 3.46 -11.93
C LYS A 278 -13.97 3.47 -11.15
N ARG A 279 -12.84 3.76 -11.81
CA ARG A 279 -11.49 3.65 -11.24
C ARG A 279 -11.29 2.32 -10.51
N LEU A 280 -11.65 1.22 -11.13
CA LEU A 280 -11.66 -0.09 -10.49
C LEU A 280 -10.57 -0.97 -11.08
N ILE A 281 -9.75 -1.59 -10.24
CA ILE A 281 -8.88 -2.68 -10.65
C ILE A 281 -9.53 -3.99 -10.26
N VAL A 282 -9.57 -4.93 -11.18
CA VAL A 282 -10.08 -6.28 -10.95
C VAL A 282 -8.98 -7.27 -11.31
N MET A 283 -8.70 -8.20 -10.41
CA MET A 283 -7.74 -9.29 -10.61
C MET A 283 -8.47 -10.62 -10.38
N ALA A 284 -8.26 -11.60 -11.24
CA ALA A 284 -8.90 -12.92 -11.15
C ALA A 284 -8.03 -14.03 -11.75
N THR A 285 -8.32 -15.28 -11.41
CA THR A 285 -7.58 -16.46 -11.90
C THR A 285 -8.15 -17.08 -13.19
N SER A 286 -8.93 -16.31 -13.97
CA SER A 286 -9.60 -16.82 -15.17
C SER A 286 -10.04 -15.71 -16.11
N GLU A 287 -10.04 -16.00 -17.40
CA GLU A 287 -10.56 -15.11 -18.45
C GLU A 287 -12.07 -14.98 -18.31
N GLU A 288 -12.76 -16.11 -18.08
CA GLU A 288 -14.22 -16.17 -17.96
C GLU A 288 -14.77 -15.27 -16.83
N ALA A 289 -14.14 -15.26 -15.65
CA ALA A 289 -14.56 -14.37 -14.56
C ALA A 289 -14.38 -12.89 -14.91
N LEU A 290 -13.30 -12.52 -15.61
CA LEU A 290 -13.06 -11.13 -16.01
C LEU A 290 -14.10 -10.67 -17.03
N ASP A 291 -14.40 -11.48 -18.04
CA ASP A 291 -15.45 -11.22 -19.02
C ASP A 291 -16.81 -11.02 -18.33
N ALA A 292 -17.14 -11.92 -17.39
CA ALA A 292 -18.39 -11.86 -16.65
C ALA A 292 -18.47 -10.64 -15.71
N ILE A 293 -17.35 -10.09 -15.26
CA ILE A 293 -17.29 -8.84 -14.49
C ILE A 293 -17.44 -7.63 -15.41
N ILE A 294 -16.78 -7.65 -16.57
CA ILE A 294 -16.94 -6.59 -17.58
C ILE A 294 -18.41 -6.48 -18.00
N ASP A 295 -19.07 -7.60 -18.31
CA ASP A 295 -20.50 -7.63 -18.65
C ASP A 295 -21.37 -6.97 -17.57
N ARG A 296 -21.12 -7.30 -16.28
CA ARG A 296 -21.86 -6.72 -15.15
C ARG A 296 -21.56 -5.23 -14.95
N LEU A 297 -20.32 -4.80 -15.14
CA LEU A 297 -19.92 -3.38 -15.07
C LEU A 297 -20.61 -2.53 -16.14
N PHE A 298 -20.91 -3.08 -17.31
CA PHE A 298 -21.67 -2.40 -18.36
C PHE A 298 -23.19 -2.41 -18.12
N ALA A 299 -23.73 -3.44 -17.47
CA ALA A 299 -25.16 -3.57 -17.19
C ALA A 299 -25.67 -2.59 -16.12
N GLU A 300 -24.79 -1.99 -15.33
CA GLU A 300 -25.13 -1.03 -14.26
C GLU A 300 -25.20 0.43 -14.71
N ARG A 301 -25.04 0.70 -16.00
CA ARG A 301 -25.25 2.04 -16.57
C ARG A 301 -26.74 2.31 -16.79
#